data_AF-A0A9E5NED4-F1
#
_entry.id   AF-A0A9E5NED4-F1
#
_cell.length_a   1.000
_cell.length_b   1.000
_cell.length_c   1.000
_cell.angle_alpha   90.00
_cell.angle_beta   90.00
_cell.angle_gamma   90.00
#
_symmetry.space_group_name_H-M   'P 1'
#
loop_
_entity.id
_entity.type
_entity.pdbx_description
1 polymer ?
#
loop_
_entity_poly.entity_id
_entity_poly.type
_entity_poly.pdbx_seq_one_letter_code
_entity_poly.pdbx_strand_id
1 'polypeptide(L)'
;MNFDLKVVPFSRYGSYIAFSHLEETGERQDGLHMRTVHGCGFHAGVLHVIFRVELLRGGTSVSFKEIASPTALRLETEGGYAEICIAEPKLVRIRGVGVGLRLTMDTGMFDNAIPAGNQRWQVISFASGTKYMLTPIKGHLAMDAPWNVDKSDYIVADFLPDPDTGVFECAIEEFISVWQKRDYNESFDTCLNMVKEEYQAWLEKMP
;
A
#
# COMPACT_ATOMS: atom_id res chain seq x y z
N MET A 1 -6.89 21.30 1.81
CA MET A 1 -7.63 20.88 0.60
C MET A 1 -7.70 19.37 0.62
N ASN A 2 -8.90 18.81 0.51
CA ASN A 2 -9.08 17.37 0.37
C ASN A 2 -9.67 17.08 -1.01
N PHE A 3 -9.41 15.90 -1.55
CA PHE A 3 -9.96 15.47 -2.84
C PHE A 3 -10.61 14.08 -2.73
N ASP A 4 -11.49 13.79 -3.69
CA ASP A 4 -12.23 12.54 -3.79
C ASP A 4 -11.42 11.51 -4.60
N LEU A 5 -11.13 10.36 -4.00
CA LEU A 5 -10.36 9.28 -4.62
C LEU A 5 -11.08 8.54 -5.74
N LYS A 6 -12.40 8.75 -5.89
CA LYS A 6 -13.16 8.29 -7.05
C LYS A 6 -12.84 9.11 -8.31
N VAL A 7 -12.37 10.35 -8.12
CA VAL A 7 -12.09 11.30 -9.21
C VAL A 7 -10.59 11.50 -9.40
N VAL A 8 -9.85 11.68 -8.30
CA VAL A 8 -8.42 12.01 -8.30
C VAL A 8 -7.65 10.97 -7.50
N PRO A 9 -6.77 10.17 -8.12
CA PRO A 9 -5.96 9.22 -7.39
C PRO A 9 -4.99 9.92 -6.43
N PHE A 10 -4.80 9.36 -5.24
CA PHE A 10 -3.73 9.78 -4.34
C PHE A 10 -2.40 9.20 -4.83
N SER A 11 -1.48 10.08 -5.22
CA SER A 11 -0.15 9.74 -5.70
C SER A 11 0.81 10.91 -5.42
N ARG A 12 2.07 10.77 -5.87
CA ARG A 12 3.14 11.76 -5.72
C ARG A 12 3.94 11.88 -7.01
N TYR A 13 4.48 13.07 -7.26
CA TYR A 13 5.43 13.28 -8.35
C TYR A 13 6.56 12.23 -8.36
N GLY A 14 6.80 11.66 -9.54
CA GLY A 14 7.81 10.63 -9.78
C GLY A 14 7.39 9.21 -9.37
N SER A 15 6.31 9.04 -8.60
CA SER A 15 5.80 7.72 -8.23
C SER A 15 4.93 7.13 -9.32
N TYR A 16 5.08 5.82 -9.53
CA TYR A 16 4.12 5.03 -10.30
C TYR A 16 3.08 4.35 -9.40
N ILE A 17 3.16 4.55 -8.09
CA ILE A 17 2.19 4.04 -7.13
C ILE A 17 1.04 5.04 -7.04
N ALA A 18 -0.18 4.54 -7.16
CA ALA A 18 -1.38 5.34 -6.97
C ALA A 18 -2.38 4.58 -6.10
N PHE A 19 -3.13 5.32 -5.28
CA PHE A 19 -4.28 4.82 -4.55
C PHE A 19 -5.55 5.41 -5.17
N SER A 20 -6.50 4.58 -5.54
CA SER A 20 -7.80 5.02 -6.08
C SER A 20 -8.93 4.25 -5.44
N HIS A 21 -10.05 4.92 -5.22
CA HIS A 21 -11.29 4.24 -4.92
C HIS A 21 -11.91 3.79 -6.25
N LEU A 22 -12.14 2.49 -6.41
CA LEU A 22 -12.64 1.91 -7.64
C LEU A 22 -13.97 1.23 -7.37
N GLU A 23 -14.94 1.48 -8.24
CA GLU A 23 -16.25 0.84 -8.18
C GLU A 23 -16.16 -0.65 -8.53
N GLU A 24 -17.13 -1.41 -8.03
CA GLU A 24 -17.29 -2.83 -8.33
C GLU A 24 -17.47 -3.05 -9.84
N THR A 25 -16.82 -4.11 -10.34
CA THR A 25 -17.06 -4.70 -11.65
C THR A 25 -17.21 -6.21 -11.48
N GLY A 26 -17.57 -6.94 -12.54
CA GLY A 26 -17.66 -8.40 -12.47
C GLY A 26 -16.36 -9.12 -12.05
N GLU A 27 -15.21 -8.44 -12.08
CA GLU A 27 -13.89 -8.99 -11.75
C GLU A 27 -13.22 -8.28 -10.56
N ARG A 28 -13.79 -7.19 -10.03
CA ARG A 28 -13.17 -6.37 -8.96
C ARG A 28 -14.22 -5.91 -7.97
N GLN A 29 -13.92 -6.02 -6.69
CA GLN A 29 -14.79 -5.49 -5.63
C GLN A 29 -14.70 -3.97 -5.50
N ASP A 30 -15.77 -3.33 -5.06
CA ASP A 30 -15.75 -1.91 -4.69
C ASP A 30 -14.74 -1.65 -3.55
N GLY A 31 -14.03 -0.52 -3.60
CA GLY A 31 -13.21 -0.05 -2.49
C GLY A 31 -11.88 0.58 -2.90
N LEU A 32 -11.03 0.79 -1.89
CA LEU A 32 -9.71 1.39 -2.07
C LEU A 32 -8.70 0.38 -2.62
N HIS A 33 -7.99 0.77 -3.67
CA HIS A 33 -6.98 -0.06 -4.32
C HIS A 33 -5.66 0.68 -4.45
N MET A 34 -4.55 0.02 -4.11
CA MET A 34 -3.21 0.37 -4.53
C MET A 34 -2.95 -0.19 -5.93
N ARG A 35 -2.38 0.65 -6.79
CA ARG A 35 -2.26 0.42 -8.23
C ARG A 35 -0.87 0.82 -8.67
N THR A 36 -0.49 0.28 -9.82
CA THR A 36 0.62 0.81 -10.59
C THR A 36 0.11 1.57 -11.80
N VAL A 37 0.76 2.69 -12.13
CA VAL A 37 0.52 3.42 -13.39
C VAL A 37 1.67 3.23 -14.38
N HIS A 38 2.55 2.25 -14.14
CA HIS A 38 3.47 1.77 -15.17
C HIS A 38 2.66 1.32 -16.39
N GLY A 39 3.17 1.58 -17.60
CA GLY A 39 2.63 0.97 -18.80
C GLY A 39 2.85 -0.53 -18.72
N CYS A 40 1.83 -1.27 -18.30
CA CYS A 40 1.92 -2.70 -18.17
C CYS A 40 1.70 -3.34 -19.55
N GLY A 41 2.33 -4.50 -19.80
CA GLY A 41 2.04 -5.26 -21.01
C GLY A 41 0.57 -5.71 -21.06
N PHE A 42 0.18 -6.34 -22.18
CA PHE A 42 -1.19 -6.79 -22.48
C PHE A 42 -1.90 -7.65 -21.41
N HIS A 43 -1.22 -8.05 -20.34
CA HIS A 43 -1.71 -8.98 -19.31
C HIS A 43 -2.12 -8.33 -17.99
N ALA A 44 -1.71 -7.09 -17.71
CA ALA A 44 -2.26 -6.39 -16.55
C ALA A 44 -3.52 -5.69 -17.02
N GLY A 45 -4.68 -6.11 -16.51
CA GLY A 45 -5.98 -5.55 -16.90
C GLY A 45 -6.01 -4.01 -16.85
N VAL A 46 -7.05 -3.41 -17.43
CA VAL A 46 -7.19 -1.97 -17.76
C VAL A 46 -6.85 -1.01 -16.61
N LEU A 47 -6.92 -1.47 -15.35
CA LEU A 47 -6.80 -0.64 -14.16
C LEU A 47 -5.58 -0.97 -13.28
N HIS A 48 -4.74 -1.94 -13.66
CA HIS A 48 -3.44 -2.23 -13.04
C HIS A 48 -3.45 -2.24 -11.50
N VAL A 49 -4.51 -2.84 -10.95
CA VAL A 49 -4.68 -3.01 -9.50
C VAL A 49 -3.66 -4.03 -9.01
N ILE A 50 -3.01 -3.71 -7.88
CA ILE A 50 -2.05 -4.60 -7.22
C ILE A 50 -2.66 -5.11 -5.91
N PHE A 51 -3.06 -4.20 -5.03
CA PHE A 51 -3.66 -4.58 -3.74
C PHE A 51 -4.98 -3.88 -3.53
N ARG A 52 -6.03 -4.62 -3.15
CA ARG A 52 -7.15 -4.05 -2.41
C ARG A 52 -6.72 -3.75 -0.98
N VAL A 53 -7.12 -2.59 -0.48
CA VAL A 53 -6.73 -2.07 0.83
C VAL A 53 -7.94 -2.07 1.76
N GLU A 54 -7.81 -2.74 2.90
CA GLU A 54 -8.87 -2.82 3.91
C GLU A 54 -8.31 -2.48 5.30
N LEU A 55 -9.15 -1.90 6.17
CA LEU A 55 -8.82 -1.78 7.60
C LEU A 55 -9.34 -2.99 8.36
N LEU A 56 -8.58 -3.47 9.34
CA LEU A 56 -8.94 -4.59 10.17
C LEU A 56 -9.18 -4.17 11.62
N ARG A 57 -10.21 -4.72 12.26
CA ARG A 57 -10.35 -4.78 13.71
C ARG A 57 -10.65 -6.20 14.15
N GLY A 58 -9.83 -6.74 15.05
CA GLY A 58 -9.97 -8.13 15.49
C GLY A 58 -9.92 -9.13 14.32
N GLY A 59 -9.12 -8.86 13.30
CA GLY A 59 -9.01 -9.69 12.08
C GLY A 59 -10.16 -9.55 11.07
N THR A 60 -11.18 -8.73 11.36
CA THR A 60 -12.33 -8.51 10.46
C THR A 60 -12.22 -7.18 9.74
N SER A 61 -12.56 -7.15 8.46
CA SER A 61 -12.63 -5.92 7.66
C SER A 61 -13.69 -4.96 8.21
N VAL A 62 -13.34 -3.67 8.31
CA VAL A 62 -14.25 -2.62 8.79
C VAL A 62 -14.34 -1.49 7.76
N SER A 63 -15.52 -0.89 7.65
CA SER A 63 -15.73 0.28 6.80
C SER A 63 -14.91 1.46 7.31
N PHE A 64 -14.42 2.28 6.40
CA PHE A 64 -13.67 3.51 6.70
C PHE A 64 -14.07 4.64 5.76
N LYS A 65 -13.76 5.86 6.20
CA LYS A 65 -13.82 7.07 5.41
C LYS A 65 -12.43 7.40 4.88
N GLU A 66 -12.36 7.74 3.61
CA GLU A 66 -11.13 8.22 2.96
C GLU A 66 -11.02 9.74 3.12
N ILE A 67 -9.87 10.20 3.61
CA ILE A 67 -9.54 11.62 3.75
C ILE A 67 -8.19 11.83 3.04
N ALA A 68 -8.24 12.21 1.77
CA ALA A 68 -7.06 12.42 0.95
C ALA A 68 -6.65 13.89 0.93
N SER A 69 -5.38 14.16 1.23
CA SER A 69 -4.71 15.43 1.02
C SER A 69 -3.57 15.24 0.01
N PRO A 70 -2.92 16.31 -0.48
CA PRO A 70 -1.79 16.17 -1.41
C PRO A 70 -0.59 15.39 -0.85
N THR A 71 -0.49 15.21 0.47
CA THR A 71 0.71 14.66 1.13
C THR A 71 0.44 13.39 1.95
N ALA A 72 -0.81 13.12 2.27
CA ALA A 72 -1.25 11.94 3.02
C ALA A 72 -2.66 11.52 2.65
N LEU A 73 -2.90 10.21 2.72
CA LEU A 73 -4.21 9.59 2.66
C LEU A 73 -4.51 8.94 4.01
N ARG A 74 -5.56 9.40 4.69
CA ARG A 74 -6.03 8.83 5.96
C ARG A 74 -7.28 7.99 5.73
N LEU A 75 -7.27 6.77 6.25
CA LEU A 75 -8.40 5.85 6.31
C LEU A 75 -8.90 5.85 7.75
N GLU A 76 -10.07 6.41 7.98
CA GLU A 76 -10.61 6.63 9.33
C GLU A 76 -11.84 5.77 9.59
N THR A 77 -11.87 5.07 10.72
CA THR A 77 -13.01 4.28 11.17
C THR A 77 -13.33 4.63 12.62
N GLU A 78 -14.49 4.22 13.12
CA GLU A 78 -14.78 4.32 14.55
C GLU A 78 -13.73 3.52 15.30
N GLY A 79 -12.95 4.11 16.22
CA GLY A 79 -11.98 3.39 17.06
C GLY A 79 -10.56 3.23 16.49
N GLY A 80 -10.23 3.85 15.35
CA GLY A 80 -8.85 3.88 14.86
C GLY A 80 -8.70 4.42 13.45
N TYR A 81 -7.47 4.43 12.95
CA TYR A 81 -7.16 4.92 11.60
C TYR A 81 -5.87 4.30 11.06
N ALA A 82 -5.72 4.32 9.74
CA ALA A 82 -4.43 4.20 9.07
C ALA A 82 -4.11 5.46 8.27
N GLU A 83 -2.85 5.85 8.22
CA GLU A 83 -2.35 7.01 7.49
C GLU A 83 -1.24 6.56 6.54
N ILE A 84 -1.42 6.89 5.26
CA ILE A 84 -0.58 6.47 4.14
C ILE A 84 0.16 7.69 3.62
N CYS A 85 1.46 7.56 3.44
CA CYS A 85 2.34 8.58 2.86
C CYS A 85 3.25 7.92 1.81
N ILE A 86 3.27 8.45 0.59
CA ILE A 86 4.27 8.05 -0.43
C ILE A 86 5.53 8.86 -0.13
N ALA A 87 6.38 8.34 0.76
CA ALA A 87 7.54 9.03 1.30
C ALA A 87 8.62 9.28 0.23
N GLU A 88 8.77 8.33 -0.69
CA GLU A 88 9.64 8.47 -1.88
C GLU A 88 8.91 7.88 -3.09
N PRO A 89 9.35 8.16 -4.34
CA PRO A 89 8.69 7.66 -5.54
C PRO A 89 8.37 6.16 -5.54
N LYS A 90 9.17 5.34 -4.86
CA LYS A 90 9.02 3.89 -4.77
C LYS A 90 8.73 3.37 -3.36
N LEU A 91 8.53 4.26 -2.38
CA LEU A 91 8.38 3.90 -0.97
C LEU A 91 7.07 4.48 -0.41
N VAL A 92 6.16 3.59 -0.04
CA VAL A 92 4.99 3.93 0.75
C VAL A 92 5.30 3.63 2.21
N ARG A 93 5.04 4.60 3.09
CA ARG A 93 5.01 4.42 4.55
C ARG A 93 3.56 4.43 4.99
N ILE A 94 3.20 3.52 5.90
CA ILE A 94 1.86 3.45 6.47
C ILE A 94 1.99 3.30 7.98
N ARG A 95 1.18 4.05 8.72
CA ARG A 95 1.04 3.93 10.18
C ARG A 95 -0.43 3.74 10.51
N GLY A 96 -0.76 2.81 11.40
CA GLY A 96 -2.12 2.70 11.93
C GLY A 96 -2.17 2.62 13.44
N VAL A 97 -3.29 3.07 14.00
CA VAL A 97 -3.57 3.14 15.44
C VAL A 97 -4.95 2.55 15.68
N GLY A 98 -5.06 1.53 16.53
CA GLY A 98 -6.31 0.87 16.90
C GLY A 98 -6.93 -0.01 15.80
N VAL A 99 -6.22 -0.20 14.68
CA VAL A 99 -6.62 -1.01 13.52
C VAL A 99 -5.40 -1.72 12.93
N GLY A 100 -5.63 -2.78 12.17
CA GLY A 100 -4.67 -3.35 11.22
C GLY A 100 -4.97 -2.89 9.79
N LEU A 101 -4.09 -3.26 8.85
CA LEU A 101 -4.24 -3.03 7.42
C LEU A 101 -4.10 -4.36 6.68
N ARG A 102 -5.07 -4.68 5.83
CA ARG A 102 -5.01 -5.82 4.91
C ARG A 102 -4.72 -5.34 3.50
N LEU A 103 -3.79 -6.01 2.85
CA LEU A 103 -3.54 -5.92 1.42
C LEU A 103 -3.90 -7.26 0.79
N THR A 104 -4.90 -7.25 -0.09
CA THR A 104 -5.34 -8.45 -0.82
C THR A 104 -4.97 -8.31 -2.29
N MET A 105 -4.27 -9.29 -2.85
CA MET A 105 -3.96 -9.36 -4.28
C MET A 105 -4.61 -10.59 -4.90
N ASP A 106 -5.47 -10.34 -5.89
CA ASP A 106 -5.97 -11.38 -6.78
C ASP A 106 -4.85 -11.79 -7.74
N THR A 107 -4.46 -13.06 -7.69
CA THR A 107 -3.26 -13.55 -8.40
C THR A 107 -3.58 -14.00 -9.83
N GLY A 108 -2.79 -13.51 -10.78
CA GLY A 108 -2.65 -14.08 -12.13
C GLY A 108 -1.58 -15.17 -12.20
N MET A 109 -1.20 -15.56 -13.43
CA MET A 109 -0.11 -16.51 -13.64
C MET A 109 1.22 -15.94 -13.11
N PHE A 110 1.99 -16.78 -12.42
CA PHE A 110 3.30 -16.47 -11.83
C PHE A 110 3.33 -15.45 -10.69
N ASP A 111 2.17 -14.92 -10.28
CA ASP A 111 2.06 -14.06 -9.12
C ASP A 111 2.25 -14.86 -7.84
N ASN A 112 3.11 -14.40 -6.94
CA ASN A 112 3.39 -15.11 -5.70
C ASN A 112 3.98 -14.22 -4.61
N ALA A 113 3.98 -14.72 -3.38
CA ALA A 113 4.69 -14.11 -2.25
C ALA A 113 5.81 -15.04 -1.75
N ILE A 114 7.00 -14.48 -1.51
CA ILE A 114 8.18 -15.21 -1.03
C ILE A 114 8.70 -14.55 0.26
N PRO A 115 9.00 -15.33 1.32
CA PRO A 115 9.64 -14.79 2.51
C PRO A 115 10.99 -14.15 2.18
N ALA A 116 11.24 -12.93 2.67
CA ALA A 116 12.46 -12.16 2.40
C ALA A 116 13.32 -11.92 3.66
N GLY A 117 13.09 -12.71 4.72
CA GLY A 117 13.77 -12.57 6.01
C GLY A 117 13.27 -11.38 6.84
N ASN A 118 13.61 -11.33 8.14
CA ASN A 118 13.20 -10.26 9.07
C ASN A 118 11.69 -9.97 9.04
N GLN A 119 10.85 -11.01 8.94
CA GLN A 119 9.39 -10.91 8.83
C GLN A 119 8.88 -10.14 7.59
N ARG A 120 9.73 -9.96 6.58
CA ARG A 120 9.39 -9.32 5.30
C ARG A 120 8.93 -10.34 4.29
N TRP A 121 8.13 -9.86 3.34
CA TRP A 121 7.68 -10.65 2.21
C TRP A 121 7.86 -9.87 0.91
N GLN A 122 8.38 -10.54 -0.11
CA GLN A 122 8.39 -10.05 -1.46
C GLN A 122 7.14 -10.55 -2.17
N VAL A 123 6.30 -9.65 -2.65
CA VAL A 123 5.19 -9.97 -3.55
C VAL A 123 5.64 -9.70 -4.98
N ILE A 124 5.43 -10.67 -5.86
CA ILE A 124 5.71 -10.59 -7.30
C ILE A 124 4.38 -10.42 -8.01
N SER A 125 4.25 -9.32 -8.75
CA SER A 125 3.18 -9.09 -9.72
C SER A 125 3.78 -9.20 -11.12
N PHE A 126 3.66 -10.39 -11.70
CA PHE A 126 4.23 -10.74 -12.99
C PHE A 126 3.61 -9.92 -14.12
N ALA A 127 2.29 -9.76 -14.11
CA ALA A 127 1.56 -9.04 -15.16
C ALA A 127 1.99 -7.57 -15.30
N SER A 128 2.29 -6.91 -14.17
CA SER A 128 2.82 -5.54 -14.16
C SER A 128 4.35 -5.48 -14.31
N GLY A 129 5.05 -6.61 -14.20
CA GLY A 129 6.51 -6.65 -14.18
C GLY A 129 7.12 -5.96 -12.94
N THR A 130 6.34 -5.81 -11.87
CA THR A 130 6.76 -5.12 -10.64
C THR A 130 6.75 -6.07 -9.45
N LYS A 131 7.59 -5.74 -8.46
CA LYS A 131 7.70 -6.46 -7.20
C LYS A 131 7.53 -5.47 -6.06
N TYR A 132 6.99 -5.95 -4.95
CA TYR A 132 6.73 -5.15 -3.77
C TYR A 132 7.36 -5.81 -2.55
N MET A 133 8.22 -5.10 -1.84
CA MET A 133 8.74 -5.55 -0.55
C MET A 133 7.82 -5.03 0.53
N LEU A 134 7.19 -5.94 1.26
CA LEU A 134 6.33 -5.67 2.40
C LEU A 134 7.16 -5.81 3.68
N THR A 135 7.40 -4.70 4.37
CA THR A 135 8.22 -4.68 5.58
C THR A 135 7.42 -4.17 6.78
N PRO A 136 7.21 -5.00 7.83
CA PRO A 136 6.77 -4.48 9.12
C PRO A 136 7.90 -3.69 9.79
N ILE A 137 7.59 -2.51 10.33
CA ILE A 137 8.50 -1.66 11.12
C ILE A 137 8.09 -1.72 12.60
N LYS A 138 6.79 -1.62 12.88
CA LYS A 138 6.18 -1.86 14.20
C LYS A 138 4.94 -2.74 14.04
N GLY A 139 4.65 -3.55 15.06
CA GLY A 139 3.64 -4.60 14.95
C GLY A 139 4.17 -5.80 14.19
N HIS A 140 3.30 -6.52 13.48
CA HIS A 140 3.68 -7.73 12.76
C HIS A 140 2.99 -7.84 11.40
N LEU A 141 3.63 -8.56 10.48
CA LEU A 141 3.07 -8.92 9.18
C LEU A 141 2.69 -10.40 9.20
N ALA A 142 1.40 -10.70 9.10
CA ALA A 142 0.89 -12.04 8.83
C ALA A 142 0.63 -12.18 7.32
N MET A 143 1.16 -13.24 6.72
CA MET A 143 1.02 -13.52 5.29
C MET A 143 0.29 -14.83 5.08
N ASP A 144 -0.75 -14.81 4.26
CA ASP A 144 -1.43 -15.98 3.74
C ASP A 144 -1.34 -15.97 2.21
N ALA A 145 -0.51 -16.88 1.67
CA ALA A 145 -0.18 -16.95 0.26
C ALA A 145 0.07 -18.42 -0.16
N PRO A 146 -0.98 -19.26 -0.18
CA PRO A 146 -0.83 -20.69 -0.46
C PRO A 146 -0.26 -20.91 -1.86
N TRP A 147 0.85 -21.64 -1.93
CA TRP A 147 1.54 -21.95 -3.19
C TRP A 147 0.81 -23.07 -3.95
N ASN A 148 0.56 -22.84 -5.24
CA ASN A 148 -0.05 -23.79 -6.15
C ASN A 148 0.72 -23.81 -7.48
N VAL A 149 1.59 -24.81 -7.62
CA VAL A 149 2.42 -25.13 -8.80
C VAL A 149 3.35 -23.99 -9.24
N ASP A 150 2.81 -22.94 -9.85
CA ASP A 150 3.53 -21.83 -10.47
C ASP A 150 3.11 -20.44 -9.95
N LYS A 151 2.08 -20.37 -9.09
CA LYS A 151 1.59 -19.13 -8.49
C LYS A 151 1.11 -19.34 -7.06
N SER A 152 0.78 -18.25 -6.36
CA SER A 152 -0.09 -18.33 -5.19
C SER A 152 -1.56 -18.38 -5.66
N ASP A 153 -2.46 -19.05 -4.93
CA ASP A 153 -3.89 -19.02 -5.27
C ASP A 153 -4.52 -17.64 -5.00
N TYR A 154 -4.01 -16.98 -3.96
CA TYR A 154 -4.28 -15.59 -3.57
C TYR A 154 -3.12 -15.11 -2.70
N ILE A 155 -3.04 -13.80 -2.43
CA ILE A 155 -2.10 -13.23 -1.47
C ILE A 155 -2.86 -12.28 -0.56
N VAL A 156 -2.81 -12.55 0.75
CA VAL A 156 -3.35 -11.68 1.80
C VAL A 156 -2.24 -11.35 2.79
N ALA A 157 -1.92 -10.06 2.89
CA ALA A 157 -0.91 -9.52 3.79
C ALA A 157 -1.58 -8.61 4.84
N ASP A 158 -1.57 -9.06 6.09
CA ASP A 158 -2.14 -8.36 7.22
C ASP A 158 -1.03 -7.72 8.06
N PHE A 159 -0.93 -6.39 8.01
CA PHE A 159 -0.16 -5.62 8.97
C PHE A 159 -1.01 -5.39 10.22
N LEU A 160 -0.60 -6.02 11.31
CA LEU A 160 -1.36 -6.06 12.54
C LEU A 160 -0.64 -5.22 13.62
N PRO A 161 -1.39 -4.45 14.43
CA PRO A 161 -0.80 -3.61 15.46
C PRO A 161 -0.05 -4.45 16.50
N ASP A 162 0.98 -3.84 17.06
CA ASP A 162 1.62 -4.32 18.27
C ASP A 162 0.59 -4.39 19.42
N PRO A 163 0.46 -5.52 20.12
CA PRO A 163 -0.59 -5.69 21.15
C PRO A 163 -0.49 -4.71 22.32
N ASP A 164 0.72 -4.25 22.66
CA ASP A 164 0.95 -3.40 23.83
C ASP A 164 0.66 -1.92 23.51
N THR A 165 1.01 -1.49 22.30
CA THR A 165 0.85 -0.09 21.87
C THR A 165 -0.40 0.17 21.04
N GLY A 166 -0.99 -0.86 20.44
CA GLY A 166 -2.11 -0.73 19.50
C GLY A 166 -1.72 -0.06 18.18
N VAL A 167 -0.42 -0.01 17.85
CA VAL A 167 0.12 0.69 16.67
C VAL A 167 0.81 -0.29 15.73
N PHE A 168 0.61 -0.14 14.42
CA PHE A 168 1.52 -0.71 13.41
C PHE A 168 2.18 0.40 12.60
N GLU A 169 3.39 0.12 12.11
CA GLU A 169 4.03 0.89 11.06
C GLU A 169 4.61 -0.09 10.04
N CYS A 170 4.46 0.20 8.76
CA CYS A 170 5.04 -0.62 7.69
C CYS A 170 5.55 0.22 6.52
N ALA A 171 6.32 -0.44 5.67
CA ALA A 171 6.78 0.07 4.40
C ALA A 171 6.39 -0.89 3.26
N ILE A 172 6.05 -0.31 2.12
CA ILE A 172 5.85 -1.02 0.85
C ILE A 172 6.80 -0.39 -0.16
N GLU A 173 7.75 -1.17 -0.67
CA GLU A 173 8.72 -0.70 -1.67
C GLU A 173 8.52 -1.35 -3.03
N GLU A 174 8.33 -0.53 -4.07
CA GLU A 174 8.29 -0.99 -5.46
C GLU A 174 9.71 -1.16 -6.04
N PHE A 175 9.96 -2.28 -6.71
CA PHE A 175 11.19 -2.52 -7.47
C PHE A 175 10.95 -3.48 -8.64
N ILE A 176 11.90 -3.53 -9.58
CA ILE A 176 11.81 -4.36 -10.79
C ILE A 176 12.73 -5.59 -10.67
N SER A 177 14.04 -5.35 -10.51
CA SER A 177 15.04 -6.43 -10.53
C SER A 177 15.34 -6.95 -9.12
N VAL A 178 16.11 -6.19 -8.35
CA VAL A 178 16.58 -6.58 -7.02
C VAL A 178 16.23 -5.48 -6.02
N TRP A 179 15.65 -5.90 -4.89
CA TRP A 179 15.43 -5.00 -3.76
C TRP A 179 16.77 -4.67 -3.11
N GLN A 180 17.03 -3.37 -2.89
CA GLN A 180 18.21 -2.91 -2.17
C GLN A 180 17.89 -2.88 -0.69
N LYS A 181 18.70 -3.54 0.13
CA LYS A 181 18.46 -3.58 1.57
C LYS A 181 18.42 -2.17 2.14
N ARG A 182 17.33 -1.88 2.83
CA ARG A 182 17.08 -0.58 3.47
C ARG A 182 16.77 -0.73 4.95
N ASP A 183 17.20 0.26 5.71
CA ASP A 183 16.80 0.49 7.10
C ASP A 183 15.77 1.63 7.14
N TYR A 184 14.78 1.53 8.03
CA TYR A 184 13.70 2.51 8.18
C TYR A 184 13.86 3.26 9.50
N ASN A 185 14.96 3.99 9.62
CA ASN A 185 15.32 4.67 10.87
C ASN A 185 14.47 5.92 11.11
N GLU A 186 13.95 6.53 10.04
CA GLU A 186 13.07 7.68 10.11
C GLU A 186 11.67 7.29 10.58
N SER A 187 11.15 8.07 11.53
CA SER A 187 9.77 7.95 11.97
C SER A 187 8.78 8.27 10.84
N PHE A 188 7.57 7.72 10.92
CA PHE A 188 6.51 8.09 9.99
C PHE A 188 6.28 9.61 9.91
N ASP A 189 6.27 10.30 11.04
CA ASP A 189 6.06 11.75 11.09
C ASP A 189 7.19 12.53 10.40
N THR A 190 8.43 12.06 10.51
CA THR A 190 9.57 12.62 9.79
C THR A 190 9.37 12.50 8.28
N CYS A 191 9.01 11.31 7.78
CA CYS A 191 8.74 11.10 6.36
C CYS A 191 7.59 12.00 5.87
N LEU A 192 6.50 12.07 6.62
CA LEU A 192 5.35 12.90 6.26
C LEU A 192 5.70 14.39 6.23
N ASN A 193 6.49 14.87 7.18
CA ASN A 193 6.92 16.27 7.21
C ASN A 193 7.83 16.61 6.03
N MET A 194 8.75 15.72 5.64
CA MET A 194 9.56 15.90 4.42
C MET A 194 8.68 16.04 3.17
N VAL A 195 7.67 15.17 3.01
CA VAL A 195 6.73 15.26 1.88
C VAL A 195 5.93 16.57 1.91
N LYS A 196 5.53 17.05 3.09
CA LYS A 196 4.87 18.35 3.25
C LYS A 196 5.77 19.52 2.84
N GLU A 197 7.03 19.52 3.30
CA GLU A 197 8.01 20.54 2.96
C GLU A 197 8.27 20.59 1.45
N GLU A 198 8.45 19.43 0.82
CA GLU A 198 8.62 19.34 -0.64
C GLU A 198 7.40 19.86 -1.41
N TYR A 199 6.20 19.53 -0.95
CA TYR A 199 4.97 20.02 -1.57
C TYR A 199 4.82 21.55 -1.42
N GLN A 200 5.15 22.11 -0.25
CA GLN A 200 5.14 23.57 -0.04
C GLN A 200 6.19 24.27 -0.92
N ALA A 201 7.42 23.75 -0.96
CA ALA A 201 8.48 24.30 -1.80
C ALA A 201 8.15 24.22 -3.30
N TRP A 202 7.35 23.24 -3.72
CA TRP A 202 6.79 23.18 -5.07
C TRP A 202 5.70 24.23 -5.29
N LEU A 203 4.74 24.37 -4.35
CA LEU A 203 3.68 25.38 -4.43
C LEU A 203 4.23 26.81 -4.54
N GLU A 204 5.29 27.14 -3.78
CA GLU A 204 5.96 28.45 -3.83
C GLU A 204 6.61 28.77 -5.18
N LYS A 205 6.85 27.75 -6.02
CA LYS A 205 7.43 27.87 -7.35
C LYS A 205 6.39 27.80 -8.48
N MET A 206 5.13 27.52 -8.15
CA MET A 206 4.06 27.51 -9.13
C MET A 206 3.68 28.95 -9.50
N PRO A 207 3.55 29.27 -10.81
CA PRO A 207 3.23 30.62 -11.27
C PRO A 207 1.81 31.08 -10.91
#